data_AF-A0A7V2INB6-F1
#
_entry.id   AF-A0A7V2INB6-F1
#
_cell.length_a   1.000
_cell.length_b   1.000
_cell.length_c   1.000
_cell.angle_alpha   90.00
_cell.angle_beta   90.00
_cell.angle_gamma   90.00
#
_symmetry.space_group_name_H-M   'P 1'
#
loop_
_entity.id
_entity.type
_entity.pdbx_description
1 polymer ?
#
loop_
_entity_poly.entity_id
_entity_poly.type
_entity_poly.pdbx_seq_one_letter_code
_entity_poly.pdbx_strand_id
1 'polypeptide(L)'
;RRALTRHQAGVHLKTAGTTWLEELIGLALAGRDGVQIAREIYRRALDRYEELCAPYATVIDIDADRLPPADQVDRWDGPTFAAALRHDRACASFNPHLRQLLHLSYKIAAEMGPQFLAALDKHADAIAPHVTENLYDRHIRPLFLDV
;
A
#
# COMPACT_ATOMS: atom_id res chain seq x y z
N ARG A 1 23.82 -6.62 -4.68
CA ARG A 1 24.77 -6.94 -3.58
C ARG A 1 26.18 -6.35 -3.72
N ARG A 2 26.57 -5.73 -4.85
CA ARG A 2 27.95 -5.21 -5.07
C ARG A 2 28.53 -4.39 -3.91
N ALA A 3 27.75 -3.49 -3.31
CA ALA A 3 28.19 -2.67 -2.18
C ALA A 3 28.49 -3.51 -0.93
N LEU A 4 27.62 -4.46 -0.58
CA LEU A 4 27.81 -5.35 0.57
C LEU A 4 29.11 -6.17 0.44
N THR A 5 29.36 -6.73 -0.75
CA THR A 5 30.59 -7.47 -1.04
C THR A 5 31.83 -6.57 -0.98
N ARG A 6 31.78 -5.39 -1.63
CA ARG A 6 32.91 -4.43 -1.66
C ARG A 6 33.32 -3.97 -0.27
N HIS A 7 32.35 -3.76 0.61
CA HIS A 7 32.57 -3.23 1.95
C HIS A 7 32.63 -4.31 3.04
N GLN A 8 32.52 -5.59 2.66
CA GLN A 8 32.45 -6.72 3.59
C GLN A 8 31.46 -6.48 4.74
N ALA A 9 30.29 -5.93 4.40
CA ALA A 9 29.31 -5.45 5.36
C ALA A 9 27.96 -6.18 5.21
N GLY A 10 27.24 -6.31 6.32
CA GLY A 10 25.83 -6.70 6.33
C GLY A 10 24.89 -5.53 6.03
N VAL A 11 23.59 -5.83 5.92
CA VAL A 11 22.54 -4.82 5.75
C VAL A 11 21.47 -4.98 6.81
N HIS A 12 21.01 -3.86 7.36
CA HIS A 12 19.78 -3.80 8.15
C HIS A 12 18.69 -3.16 7.29
N LEU A 13 17.64 -3.93 6.97
CA LEU A 13 16.54 -3.49 6.13
C LEU A 13 15.29 -3.23 6.99
N LYS A 14 14.67 -2.07 6.80
CA LYS A 14 13.40 -1.72 7.46
C LYS A 14 12.30 -1.57 6.40
N THR A 15 11.22 -2.30 6.58
CA THR A 15 9.96 -2.13 5.87
C THR A 15 8.85 -1.87 6.89
N ALA A 16 7.86 -1.07 6.53
CA ALA A 16 6.69 -0.84 7.38
C ALA A 16 5.49 -0.49 6.51
N GLY A 17 5.44 0.73 5.98
CA GLY A 17 4.28 1.19 5.21
C GLY A 17 4.08 0.44 3.89
N THR A 18 5.10 -0.20 3.32
CA THR A 18 4.91 -1.09 2.17
C THR A 18 4.14 -2.35 2.52
N THR A 19 4.29 -2.91 3.73
CA THR A 19 3.48 -4.06 4.19
C THR A 19 2.01 -3.66 4.30
N TRP A 20 1.74 -2.51 4.92
CA TRP A 20 0.40 -1.90 5.00
C TRP A 20 -0.26 -1.77 3.62
N LEU A 21 0.47 -1.31 2.62
CA LEU A 21 -0.07 -1.18 1.26
C LEU A 21 -0.43 -2.52 0.63
N GLU A 22 0.32 -3.59 0.91
CA GLU A 22 0.01 -4.91 0.38
C GLU A 22 -1.16 -5.58 1.12
N GLU A 23 -1.36 -5.26 2.41
CA GLU A 23 -2.60 -5.60 3.13
C GLU A 23 -3.81 -4.97 2.46
N LEU A 24 -3.71 -3.67 2.13
CA LEU A 24 -4.79 -2.94 1.45
C LEU A 24 -5.06 -3.47 0.03
N ILE A 25 -4.01 -3.86 -0.70
CA ILE A 25 -4.13 -4.51 -2.01
C ILE A 25 -4.85 -5.85 -1.89
N GLY A 26 -4.42 -6.70 -0.95
CA GLY A 26 -5.05 -7.99 -0.71
C GLY A 26 -6.52 -7.85 -0.30
N LEU A 27 -6.80 -6.88 0.58
CA LEU A 27 -8.17 -6.58 1.00
C LEU A 27 -9.03 -6.12 -0.19
N ALA A 28 -8.50 -5.26 -1.06
CA ALA A 28 -9.20 -4.84 -2.27
C ALA A 28 -9.53 -6.02 -3.21
N LEU A 29 -8.69 -7.04 -3.25
CA LEU A 29 -8.88 -8.24 -4.08
C LEU A 29 -9.76 -9.31 -3.41
N ALA A 30 -10.05 -9.20 -2.11
CA ALA A 30 -10.74 -10.23 -1.33
C ALA A 30 -12.26 -10.28 -1.53
N GLY A 31 -12.84 -9.31 -2.24
CA GLY A 31 -14.27 -9.27 -2.55
C GLY A 31 -14.88 -7.88 -2.36
N ARG A 32 -16.22 -7.82 -2.43
CA ARG A 32 -16.97 -6.55 -2.40
C ARG A 32 -16.78 -5.76 -1.10
N ASP A 33 -16.82 -6.43 0.03
CA ASP A 33 -16.64 -5.80 1.35
C ASP A 33 -15.20 -5.33 1.56
N GLY A 34 -14.21 -6.11 1.08
CA GLY A 34 -12.80 -5.73 1.13
C GLY A 34 -12.48 -4.48 0.31
N VAL A 35 -12.89 -4.42 -0.96
CA VAL A 35 -12.68 -3.21 -1.78
C VAL A 35 -13.46 -2.01 -1.25
N GLN A 36 -14.62 -2.21 -0.63
CA GLN A 36 -15.38 -1.11 -0.01
C GLN A 36 -14.57 -0.44 1.12
N ILE A 37 -13.86 -1.21 1.95
CA ILE A 37 -12.97 -0.66 2.98
C ILE A 37 -11.82 0.13 2.34
N ALA A 38 -11.21 -0.39 1.29
CA ALA A 38 -10.09 0.27 0.62
C ALA A 38 -10.50 1.61 -0.03
N ARG A 39 -11.68 1.66 -0.67
CA ARG A 39 -12.27 2.89 -1.21
C ARG A 39 -12.59 3.90 -0.11
N GLU A 40 -13.16 3.44 1.01
CA GLU A 40 -13.47 4.31 2.14
C GLU A 40 -12.22 4.94 2.74
N ILE A 41 -11.14 4.17 2.89
CA ILE A 41 -9.85 4.69 3.34
C ILE A 41 -9.35 5.77 2.37
N TYR A 42 -9.41 5.52 1.05
CA TYR A 42 -8.99 6.50 0.05
C TYR A 42 -9.82 7.79 0.09
N ARG A 43 -11.16 7.69 0.17
CA ARG A 43 -12.03 8.88 0.23
C ARG A 43 -11.73 9.73 1.47
N ARG A 44 -11.66 9.10 2.64
CA ARG A 44 -11.29 9.79 3.89
C ARG A 44 -9.87 10.37 3.83
N ALA A 45 -8.96 9.76 3.07
CA ALA A 45 -7.60 10.26 2.89
C ALA A 45 -7.56 11.51 2.02
N LEU A 46 -8.36 11.57 0.96
CA LEU A 46 -8.52 12.79 0.16
C LEU A 46 -9.11 13.93 0.99
N ASP A 47 -10.17 13.66 1.77
CA ASP A 47 -10.81 14.67 2.62
C ASP A 47 -9.86 15.20 3.71
N ARG A 48 -8.87 14.40 4.11
CA ARG A 48 -7.88 14.74 5.15
C ARG A 48 -6.47 14.89 4.58
N TYR A 49 -6.35 15.21 3.29
CA TYR A 49 -5.07 15.26 2.58
C TYR A 49 -4.03 16.10 3.31
N GLU A 50 -4.38 17.34 3.68
CA GLU A 50 -3.47 18.26 4.38
C GLU A 50 -2.99 17.70 5.72
N GLU A 51 -3.92 17.17 6.54
CA GLU A 51 -3.62 16.60 7.85
C GLU A 51 -2.64 15.41 7.74
N LEU A 52 -2.89 14.52 6.79
CA LEU A 52 -2.09 13.31 6.61
C LEU A 52 -0.72 13.61 5.99
N CYS A 53 -0.64 14.60 5.10
CA CYS A 53 0.58 14.94 4.39
C CYS A 53 1.52 15.84 5.18
N ALA A 54 1.01 16.73 6.04
CA ALA A 54 1.82 17.74 6.74
C ALA A 54 3.04 17.16 7.51
N PRO A 55 2.94 16.04 8.25
CA PRO A 55 4.10 15.48 8.97
C PRO A 55 5.19 14.91 8.04
N TYR A 56 4.85 14.67 6.77
CA TYR A 56 5.71 14.00 5.79
C TYR A 56 6.07 14.90 4.60
N ALA A 57 5.72 16.19 4.64
CA ALA A 57 5.83 17.11 3.52
C ALA A 57 7.24 17.19 2.89
N THR A 58 8.30 16.90 3.65
CA THR A 58 9.69 16.93 3.17
C THR A 58 10.13 15.65 2.45
N VAL A 59 9.35 14.57 2.53
CA VAL A 59 9.71 13.24 2.02
C VAL A 59 8.68 12.62 1.07
N ILE A 60 7.60 13.34 0.76
CA ILE A 60 6.57 12.93 -0.20
C ILE A 60 6.66 13.79 -1.46
N ASP A 61 6.12 13.25 -2.56
CA ASP A 61 6.12 13.88 -3.87
C ASP A 61 4.74 13.65 -4.52
N ILE A 62 3.70 14.12 -3.82
CA ILE A 62 2.31 13.95 -4.24
C ILE A 62 1.88 15.19 -5.02
N ASP A 63 1.49 14.95 -6.27
CA ASP A 63 0.76 15.90 -7.09
C ASP A 63 -0.75 15.67 -6.92
N ALA A 64 -1.42 16.61 -6.26
CA ALA A 64 -2.84 16.52 -5.93
C ALA A 64 -3.73 16.47 -7.18
N ASP A 65 -3.32 17.12 -8.27
CA ASP A 65 -4.08 17.13 -9.53
C ASP A 65 -4.02 15.77 -10.25
N ARG A 66 -3.09 14.90 -9.83
CA ARG A 66 -2.93 13.54 -10.35
C ARG A 66 -3.59 12.49 -9.47
N LEU A 67 -4.25 12.89 -8.37
CA LEU A 67 -5.07 12.00 -7.58
C LEU A 67 -6.45 11.82 -8.25
N PRO A 68 -6.92 10.58 -8.45
CA PRO A 68 -8.27 10.36 -8.98
C PRO A 68 -9.33 10.87 -7.99
N PRO A 69 -10.40 11.53 -8.44
CA PRO A 69 -11.49 11.95 -7.57
C PRO A 69 -12.09 10.79 -6.77
N ALA A 70 -12.51 11.04 -5.53
CA ALA A 70 -13.12 10.01 -4.67
C ALA A 70 -14.29 9.29 -5.38
N ASP A 71 -15.19 10.04 -6.01
CA ASP A 71 -16.34 9.50 -6.74
C ASP A 71 -15.94 8.59 -7.92
N GLN A 72 -14.74 8.79 -8.49
CA GLN A 72 -14.21 7.89 -9.51
C GLN A 72 -13.74 6.57 -8.86
N VAL A 73 -12.97 6.67 -7.77
CA VAL A 73 -12.44 5.52 -7.03
C VAL A 73 -13.53 4.67 -6.42
N ASP A 74 -14.64 5.27 -6.00
CA ASP A 74 -15.79 4.57 -5.42
C ASP A 74 -16.44 3.55 -6.36
N ARG A 75 -16.24 3.74 -7.65
CA ARG A 75 -16.73 2.87 -8.73
C ARG A 75 -15.73 1.80 -9.15
N TRP A 76 -14.46 1.88 -8.71
CA TRP A 76 -13.42 0.93 -9.10
C TRP A 76 -13.61 -0.43 -8.47
N ASP A 77 -13.68 -1.50 -9.25
CA ASP A 77 -13.60 -2.85 -8.71
C ASP A 77 -12.25 -3.13 -8.00
N GLY A 78 -12.19 -4.26 -7.30
CA GLY A 78 -11.00 -4.68 -6.55
C GLY A 78 -9.72 -4.70 -7.40
N PRO A 79 -9.73 -5.37 -8.57
CA PRO A 79 -8.59 -5.40 -9.48
C PRO A 79 -8.13 -4.01 -9.94
N THR A 80 -9.05 -3.09 -10.28
CA THR A 80 -8.69 -1.73 -10.69
C THR A 80 -8.03 -0.97 -9.55
N PHE A 81 -8.59 -1.05 -8.33
CA PHE A 81 -7.99 -0.41 -7.15
C PHE A 81 -6.60 -0.98 -6.85
N ALA A 82 -6.47 -2.31 -6.85
CA ALA A 82 -5.20 -3.00 -6.63
C ALA A 82 -4.15 -2.63 -7.69
N ALA A 83 -4.53 -2.55 -8.96
CA ALA A 83 -3.63 -2.18 -10.06
C ALA A 83 -3.14 -0.73 -9.95
N ALA A 84 -3.99 0.19 -9.48
CA ALA A 84 -3.61 1.57 -9.24
C ALA A 84 -2.65 1.73 -8.04
N LEU A 85 -2.80 0.88 -7.02
CA LEU A 85 -2.03 0.93 -5.78
C LEU A 85 -0.70 0.17 -5.83
N ARG A 86 -0.65 -0.97 -6.53
CA ARG A 86 0.51 -1.86 -6.58
C ARG A 86 1.68 -1.17 -7.26
N HIS A 87 2.87 -1.28 -6.66
CA HIS A 87 4.09 -0.73 -7.24
C HIS A 87 4.54 -1.53 -8.47
N ASP A 88 3.94 -1.23 -9.62
CA ASP A 88 4.31 -1.75 -10.92
C ASP A 88 4.37 -0.58 -11.92
N ARG A 89 5.59 -0.15 -12.25
CA ARG A 89 5.82 0.99 -13.15
C ARG A 89 5.47 0.69 -14.61
N ALA A 90 5.28 -0.58 -14.98
CA ALA A 90 4.83 -0.97 -16.31
C ALA A 90 3.29 -0.99 -16.42
N CYS A 91 2.58 -1.02 -15.30
CA CYS A 91 1.12 -0.97 -15.26
C CYS A 91 0.61 0.44 -15.58
N ALA A 92 -0.20 0.57 -16.63
CA ALA A 92 -0.77 1.87 -17.04
C ALA A 92 -1.71 2.47 -15.97
N SER A 93 -2.33 1.63 -15.13
CA SER A 93 -3.21 2.09 -14.05
C SER A 93 -2.44 2.54 -12.81
N PHE A 94 -1.17 2.14 -12.66
CA PHE A 94 -0.39 2.46 -11.47
C PHE A 94 -0.28 3.98 -11.27
N ASN A 95 -0.65 4.43 -10.08
CA ASN A 95 -0.59 5.83 -9.71
C ASN A 95 0.31 6.02 -8.49
N PRO A 96 1.53 6.59 -8.64
CA PRO A 96 2.45 6.79 -7.53
C PRO A 96 1.92 7.79 -6.49
N HIS A 97 1.11 8.76 -6.90
CA HIS A 97 0.50 9.78 -6.03
C HIS A 97 -0.53 9.14 -5.10
N LEU A 98 -1.40 8.31 -5.68
CA LEU A 98 -2.37 7.51 -4.91
C LEU A 98 -1.67 6.57 -3.94
N ARG A 99 -0.58 5.90 -4.38
CA ARG A 99 0.19 5.01 -3.51
C ARG A 99 0.80 5.75 -2.32
N GLN A 100 1.39 6.93 -2.54
CA GLN A 100 1.94 7.74 -1.45
C GLN A 100 0.85 8.23 -0.50
N LEU A 101 -0.28 8.71 -1.00
CA LEU A 101 -1.40 9.11 -0.13
C LEU A 101 -1.87 7.95 0.75
N LEU A 102 -2.11 6.78 0.15
CA LEU A 102 -2.51 5.59 0.90
C LEU A 102 -1.43 5.09 1.86
N HIS A 103 -0.14 5.33 1.57
CA HIS A 103 0.96 5.01 2.48
C HIS A 103 0.87 5.83 3.78
N LEU A 104 0.34 7.05 3.72
CA LEU A 104 0.12 7.91 4.90
C LEU A 104 -1.23 7.64 5.59
N SER A 105 -2.12 6.91 4.94
CA SER A 105 -3.52 6.72 5.36
C SER A 105 -3.72 5.59 6.37
N TYR A 106 -2.66 4.96 6.87
CA TYR A 106 -2.76 3.93 7.92
C TYR A 106 -3.48 4.43 9.18
N LYS A 107 -3.39 5.74 9.46
CA LYS A 107 -4.13 6.39 10.57
C LYS A 107 -5.64 6.22 10.42
N ILE A 108 -6.17 6.33 9.21
CA ILE A 108 -7.60 6.16 8.93
C ILE A 108 -8.04 4.74 9.25
N ALA A 109 -7.25 3.73 8.86
CA ALA A 109 -7.55 2.34 9.16
C ALA A 109 -7.48 2.04 10.66
N ALA A 110 -6.53 2.64 11.37
CA ALA A 110 -6.47 2.54 12.83
C ALA A 110 -7.74 3.11 13.50
N GLU A 111 -8.25 4.23 13.00
CA GLU A 111 -9.50 4.85 13.48
C GLU A 111 -10.76 4.03 13.16
N MET A 112 -10.74 3.19 12.10
CA MET A 112 -11.83 2.25 11.81
C MET A 112 -11.93 1.11 12.85
N GLY A 113 -10.85 0.87 13.59
CA GLY A 113 -10.84 -0.02 14.76
C GLY A 113 -11.36 -1.44 14.45
N PRO A 114 -12.35 -1.95 15.20
CA PRO A 114 -12.84 -3.32 15.05
C PRO A 114 -13.30 -3.70 13.65
N GLN A 115 -13.84 -2.74 12.87
CA GLN A 115 -14.26 -3.02 11.49
C GLN A 115 -13.09 -3.42 10.61
N PHE A 116 -11.97 -2.69 10.72
CA PHE A 116 -10.78 -2.98 9.92
C PHE A 116 -10.12 -4.29 10.36
N LEU A 117 -10.00 -4.50 11.67
CA LEU A 117 -9.41 -5.73 12.22
C LEU A 117 -10.22 -6.98 11.82
N ALA A 118 -11.55 -6.93 11.92
CA ALA A 118 -12.40 -8.05 11.51
C ALA A 118 -12.29 -8.35 10.01
N ALA A 119 -12.05 -7.34 9.18
CA ALA A 119 -11.82 -7.52 7.75
C ALA A 119 -10.48 -8.19 7.46
N LEU A 120 -9.42 -7.84 8.21
CA LEU A 120 -8.12 -8.52 8.11
C LEU A 120 -8.25 -10.01 8.49
N ASP A 121 -8.93 -10.32 9.59
CA ASP A 121 -9.13 -11.71 10.03
C ASP A 121 -9.92 -12.50 9.00
N LYS A 122 -11.02 -11.93 8.48
CA LYS A 122 -11.88 -12.57 7.49
C LYS A 122 -11.17 -12.86 6.18
N HIS A 123 -10.31 -11.94 5.73
CA HIS A 123 -9.68 -11.97 4.41
C HIS A 123 -8.20 -12.36 4.46
N ALA A 124 -7.74 -12.94 5.57
CA ALA A 124 -6.35 -13.29 5.80
C ALA A 124 -5.75 -14.15 4.67
N ASP A 125 -6.49 -15.13 4.15
CA ASP A 125 -6.04 -16.01 3.06
C ASP A 125 -5.83 -15.26 1.74
N ALA A 126 -6.62 -14.22 1.47
CA ALA A 126 -6.46 -13.38 0.29
C ALA A 126 -5.33 -12.35 0.47
N ILE A 127 -5.10 -11.88 1.71
CA ILE A 127 -4.09 -10.87 2.03
C ILE A 127 -2.68 -11.48 2.12
N ALA A 128 -2.55 -12.63 2.78
CA ALA A 128 -1.26 -13.23 3.11
C ALA A 128 -0.32 -13.39 1.92
N PRO A 129 -0.75 -13.88 0.73
CA PRO A 129 0.14 -14.00 -0.42
C PRO A 129 0.81 -12.68 -0.84
N HIS A 130 0.10 -11.55 -0.74
CA HIS A 130 0.65 -10.24 -1.10
C HIS A 130 1.67 -9.73 -0.09
N VAL A 131 1.38 -9.92 1.20
CA VAL A 131 2.32 -9.58 2.27
C VAL A 131 3.58 -10.46 2.19
N THR A 132 3.40 -11.76 1.96
CA THR A 132 4.51 -12.71 1.78
C THR A 132 5.35 -12.37 0.56
N GLU A 133 4.75 -12.11 -0.61
CA GLU A 133 5.47 -11.71 -1.82
C GLU A 133 6.32 -10.45 -1.56
N ASN A 134 5.75 -9.46 -0.89
CA ASN A 134 6.47 -8.23 -0.58
C ASN A 134 7.63 -8.48 0.39
N LEU A 135 7.41 -9.14 1.51
CA LEU A 135 8.47 -9.34 2.50
C LEU A 135 9.51 -10.34 2.01
N TYR A 136 9.08 -11.50 1.56
CA TYR A 136 9.95 -12.61 1.21
C TYR A 136 10.57 -12.44 -0.18
N ASP A 137 9.75 -12.42 -1.24
CA ASP A 137 10.27 -12.47 -2.61
C ASP A 137 10.90 -11.16 -3.06
N ARG A 138 10.31 -10.00 -2.69
CA ARG A 138 10.77 -8.69 -3.17
C ARG A 138 11.87 -8.07 -2.31
N HIS A 139 11.96 -8.40 -1.02
CA HIS A 139 12.90 -7.78 -0.09
C HIS A 139 13.92 -8.76 0.48
N ILE A 140 13.49 -9.85 1.13
CA ILE A 140 14.41 -10.77 1.81
C ILE A 140 15.24 -11.59 0.81
N ARG A 141 14.58 -12.30 -0.10
CA ARG A 141 15.23 -13.20 -1.07
C ARG A 141 16.33 -12.50 -1.87
N PRO A 142 16.12 -11.36 -2.55
CA PRO A 142 17.18 -10.74 -3.37
C PRO A 142 18.37 -10.22 -2.54
N LEU A 143 18.16 -9.87 -1.26
CA LEU A 143 19.19 -9.27 -0.42
C LEU A 143 19.96 -10.27 0.46
N PHE A 144 19.31 -11.36 0.91
CA PHE A 144 19.91 -12.33 1.83
C PHE A 144 20.07 -13.76 1.28
N LEU A 145 19.16 -14.24 0.43
CA LEU A 145 19.23 -15.61 -0.09
C LEU A 145 20.01 -15.62 -1.40
N ASP A 146 21.07 -16.40 -1.49
CA ASP A 146 21.85 -16.49 -2.74
C ASP A 146 20.97 -17.12 -3.82
N VAL A 147 20.76 -16.38 -4.92
CA VAL A 147 20.10 -16.83 -6.15
C VAL A 147 21.01 -16.50 -7.32
#